data_AF-A0A1X7U3N2-F1
#
_entry.id   AF-A0A1X7U3N2-F1
#
_cell.length_a   1.000
_cell.length_b   1.000
_cell.length_c   1.000
_cell.angle_alpha   90.00
_cell.angle_beta   90.00
_cell.angle_gamma   90.00
#
_symmetry.space_group_name_H-M   'P 1'
#
loop_
_entity.id
_entity.type
_entity.pdbx_description
1 polymer ?
#
loop_
_entity_poly.entity_id
_entity_poly.type
_entity_poly.pdbx_seq_one_letter_code
_entity_poly.pdbx_strand_id
1 'polypeptide(L)'
;MKLAILHAALFLLSFILVDTVKGSYKRQYCGNRIHVTSGSYPRLVCGDNFLKFSYIRQSEVLQPYFAHGDQVYCYRVIKVLNDPLRYGSFQKNPRLRKAILYFAINNCQEEMDKDFDEDDYNNLLNEHESSEERSNKMSRKDKWRKIQEKYKKKYKKRKYTYKTKIKDEF
;
A
#
# COMPACT_ATOMS: atom_id res chain seq x y z
N MET A 1 -36.42 33.32 21.29
CA MET A 1 -35.12 33.55 20.60
C MET A 1 -33.96 32.70 21.11
N LYS A 2 -33.81 32.44 22.42
CA LYS A 2 -32.66 31.68 22.96
C LYS A 2 -32.53 30.23 22.44
N LEU A 3 -33.62 29.55 22.10
CA LEU A 3 -33.57 28.18 21.52
C LEU A 3 -32.99 28.12 20.10
N ALA A 4 -33.20 29.14 19.26
CA ALA A 4 -32.71 29.12 17.87
C ALA A 4 -31.18 29.25 17.79
N ILE A 5 -30.58 29.99 18.73
CA ILE A 5 -29.13 30.19 18.82
C ILE A 5 -28.43 28.87 19.20
N LEU A 6 -29.03 28.07 20.07
CA LEU A 6 -28.47 26.79 20.51
C LEU A 6 -28.40 25.77 19.35
N HIS A 7 -29.43 25.71 18.51
CA HIS A 7 -29.47 24.81 17.35
C HIS A 7 -28.47 25.23 16.27
N ALA A 8 -28.32 26.53 16.02
CA ALA A 8 -27.33 27.03 15.06
C ALA A 8 -25.88 26.75 15.51
N ALA A 9 -25.60 26.86 16.81
CA ALA A 9 -24.26 26.57 17.36
C ALA A 9 -23.90 25.08 17.27
N LEU A 10 -24.85 24.18 17.57
CA LEU A 10 -24.68 22.72 17.43
C LEU A 10 -24.43 22.29 15.98
N PHE A 11 -25.12 22.93 15.01
CA PHE A 11 -24.96 22.63 13.59
C PHE A 11 -23.59 23.10 13.06
N LEU A 12 -23.08 24.25 13.53
CA LEU A 12 -21.74 24.74 13.17
C LEU A 12 -20.62 23.86 13.76
N LEU A 13 -20.80 23.34 14.97
CA LEU A 13 -19.85 22.41 15.58
C LEU A 13 -19.75 21.07 14.84
N SER A 14 -20.83 20.59 14.22
CA SER A 14 -20.79 19.34 13.43
C SER A 14 -19.94 19.44 12.16
N PHE A 15 -19.81 20.61 11.54
CA PHE A 15 -18.96 20.75 10.34
C PHE A 15 -17.46 20.77 10.66
N ILE A 16 -17.07 21.30 11.83
CA ILE A 16 -15.66 21.41 12.24
C ILE A 16 -15.05 20.04 12.60
N LEU A 17 -15.88 19.11 13.07
CA LEU A 17 -15.45 17.75 13.42
C LEU A 17 -15.25 16.84 12.20
N VAL A 18 -15.87 17.11 11.05
CA VAL A 18 -15.75 16.25 9.86
C VAL A 18 -14.42 16.45 9.14
N ASP A 19 -13.88 17.67 9.11
CA ASP A 19 -12.61 17.95 8.45
C ASP A 19 -11.37 17.56 9.28
N THR A 20 -11.52 17.41 10.59
CA THR A 20 -10.40 17.08 11.51
C THR A 20 -10.12 15.58 11.62
N VAL A 21 -11.00 14.71 11.11
CA VAL A 21 -10.84 13.24 11.16
C VAL A 21 -10.24 12.68 9.87
N LYS A 22 -10.09 13.48 8.80
CA LYS A 22 -9.30 13.10 7.62
C LYS A 22 -7.82 13.15 7.97
N GLY A 23 -7.36 12.09 8.62
CA GLY A 23 -6.00 11.96 9.12
C GLY A 23 -4.99 12.12 8.00
N SER A 24 -4.01 12.98 8.25
CA SER A 24 -2.90 13.24 7.34
C SER A 24 -2.25 11.92 6.91
N TYR A 25 -2.21 11.64 5.60
CA TYR A 25 -1.53 10.46 5.05
C TYR A 25 -0.07 10.37 5.51
N LYS A 26 0.55 11.54 5.73
CA LYS A 26 1.86 11.70 6.35
C LYS A 26 1.96 11.06 7.73
N ARG A 27 0.98 11.28 8.59
CA ARG A 27 0.92 10.69 9.94
C ARG A 27 0.68 9.19 9.89
N GLN A 28 -0.31 8.78 9.12
CA GLN A 28 -0.77 7.38 9.08
C GLN A 28 0.23 6.43 8.40
N TYR A 29 0.83 6.85 7.29
CA TYR A 29 1.63 5.94 6.44
C TYR A 29 3.12 6.27 6.40
N CYS A 30 3.51 7.50 6.76
CA CYS A 30 4.92 7.92 6.78
C CYS A 30 5.45 8.30 8.18
N GLY A 31 4.68 8.14 9.25
CA GLY A 31 5.13 8.49 10.61
C GLY A 31 5.55 9.96 10.74
N ASN A 32 4.75 10.88 10.20
CA ASN A 32 4.98 12.33 10.12
C ASN A 32 6.18 12.76 9.27
N ARG A 33 6.76 11.88 8.46
CA ARG A 33 7.83 12.21 7.51
C ARG A 33 7.27 12.41 6.11
N ILE A 34 7.94 13.21 5.28
CA ILE A 34 7.57 13.34 3.85
C ILE A 34 7.85 12.03 3.10
N HIS A 35 8.80 11.22 3.59
CA HIS A 35 9.15 9.94 2.99
C HIS A 35 9.27 8.83 4.04
N VAL A 36 8.82 7.62 3.68
CA VAL A 36 9.03 6.40 4.49
C VAL A 36 10.52 6.03 4.57
N THR A 37 11.29 6.34 3.51
CA THR A 37 12.71 6.02 3.37
C THR A 37 13.50 7.27 2.98
N SER A 38 14.70 7.44 3.54
CA SER A 38 15.59 8.54 3.20
C SER A 38 16.34 8.25 1.90
N GLY A 39 16.28 9.18 0.93
CA GLY A 39 17.30 9.34 -0.12
C GLY A 39 17.32 8.37 -1.31
N SER A 40 16.53 7.29 -1.32
CA SER A 40 16.57 6.31 -2.43
C SER A 40 15.20 5.91 -2.97
N TYR A 41 15.19 5.55 -4.25
CA TYR A 41 14.05 4.97 -4.96
C TYR A 41 14.08 3.44 -4.87
N PRO A 42 12.91 2.78 -4.85
CA PRO A 42 11.57 3.34 -4.76
C PRO A 42 11.28 3.90 -3.36
N ARG A 43 10.32 4.83 -3.25
CA ARG A 43 9.90 5.45 -1.98
C ARG A 43 8.43 5.83 -2.00
N LEU A 44 7.82 5.89 -0.83
CA LEU A 44 6.53 6.55 -0.65
C LEU A 44 6.76 8.01 -0.29
N VAL A 45 5.99 8.90 -0.91
CA VAL A 45 5.95 10.33 -0.61
C VAL A 45 4.58 10.62 0.00
N CYS A 46 4.56 11.11 1.23
CA CYS A 46 3.34 11.49 1.92
C CYS A 46 3.26 13.01 2.07
N GLY A 47 2.11 13.56 1.67
CA GLY A 47 1.66 14.88 2.08
C GLY A 47 0.50 14.76 3.07
N ASP A 48 -0.09 15.89 3.43
CA ASP A 48 -1.23 15.87 4.35
C ASP A 48 -2.48 15.29 3.69
N ASN A 49 -2.68 15.57 2.40
CA ASN A 49 -3.82 15.09 1.62
C ASN A 49 -3.43 14.14 0.47
N PHE A 50 -2.20 13.63 0.43
CA PHE A 50 -1.81 12.70 -0.64
C PHE A 50 -0.83 11.63 -0.21
N LEU A 51 -0.83 10.54 -0.96
CA LEU A 51 0.17 9.49 -0.93
C LEU A 51 0.61 9.17 -2.35
N LYS A 52 1.91 9.28 -2.66
CA LYS A 52 2.49 8.90 -3.95
C LYS A 52 3.50 7.79 -3.78
N PHE A 53 3.55 6.89 -4.75
CA PHE A 53 4.64 5.93 -4.87
C PHE A 53 5.60 6.38 -5.96
N SER A 54 6.86 6.57 -5.59
CA SER A 54 7.87 7.17 -6.43
C SER A 54 8.93 6.13 -6.78
N TYR A 55 9.19 5.91 -8.07
CA TYR A 55 10.13 4.89 -8.57
C TYR A 55 10.81 5.37 -9.87
N ILE A 56 11.95 4.79 -10.20
CA ILE A 56 12.68 5.09 -11.44
C ILE A 56 12.34 4.05 -12.51
N ARG A 57 12.06 4.50 -13.72
CA ARG A 57 11.88 3.65 -14.91
C ARG A 57 12.53 4.33 -16.11
N GLN A 58 13.46 3.65 -16.79
CA GLN A 58 14.14 4.19 -17.97
C GLN A 58 14.75 5.59 -17.72
N SER A 59 15.42 5.76 -16.58
CA SER A 59 16.01 7.03 -16.13
C SER A 59 15.01 8.15 -15.77
N GLU A 60 13.70 7.91 -15.88
CA GLU A 60 12.66 8.85 -15.47
C GLU A 60 12.13 8.53 -14.07
N VAL A 61 11.88 9.58 -13.28
CA VAL A 61 11.19 9.49 -11.99
C VAL A 61 9.69 9.51 -12.21
N LEU A 62 9.02 8.40 -11.93
CA LEU A 62 7.56 8.28 -11.96
C LEU A 62 6.99 8.40 -10.55
N GLN A 63 5.87 9.11 -10.38
CA GLN A 63 5.25 9.37 -9.07
C GLN A 63 3.72 9.23 -9.07
N PRO A 64 3.15 8.07 -9.43
CA PRO A 64 1.70 7.87 -9.36
C PRO A 64 1.15 8.10 -7.94
N TYR A 65 0.00 8.78 -7.87
CA TYR A 65 -0.79 8.86 -6.65
C TYR A 65 -1.39 7.50 -6.31
N PHE A 66 -1.23 7.09 -5.06
CA PHE A 66 -2.04 6.07 -4.41
C PHE A 66 -3.28 6.68 -3.76
N ALA A 67 -3.18 7.91 -3.27
CA ALA A 67 -4.32 8.72 -2.84
C ALA A 67 -4.08 10.21 -3.06
N HIS A 68 -5.15 10.97 -3.27
CA HIS A 68 -5.15 12.42 -3.36
C HIS A 68 -6.52 12.99 -2.93
N GLY A 69 -6.54 13.82 -1.90
CA GLY A 69 -7.77 14.20 -1.20
C GLY A 69 -8.48 12.96 -0.67
N ASP A 70 -9.75 12.83 -1.01
CA ASP A 70 -10.59 11.69 -0.63
C ASP A 70 -10.50 10.52 -1.63
N GLN A 71 -9.80 10.72 -2.75
CA GLN A 71 -9.74 9.74 -3.80
C GLN A 71 -8.60 8.75 -3.56
N VAL A 72 -8.93 7.46 -3.49
CA VAL A 72 -7.99 6.35 -3.40
C VAL A 72 -7.89 5.65 -4.76
N TYR A 73 -6.66 5.35 -5.21
CA TYR A 73 -6.37 4.72 -6.50
C TYR A 73 -5.83 3.30 -6.32
N CYS A 74 -6.66 2.40 -5.81
CA CYS A 74 -6.25 1.05 -5.43
C CYS A 74 -5.70 0.20 -6.56
N TYR A 75 -6.21 0.34 -7.79
CA TYR A 75 -5.64 -0.32 -8.97
C TYR A 75 -4.14 -0.05 -9.14
N ARG A 76 -3.65 1.14 -8.74
CA ARG A 76 -2.21 1.49 -8.82
C ARG A 76 -1.41 0.79 -7.74
N VAL A 77 -1.96 0.69 -6.53
CA VAL A 77 -1.36 -0.03 -5.40
C VAL A 77 -1.23 -1.51 -5.74
N ILE A 78 -2.33 -2.13 -6.19
CA ILE A 78 -2.38 -3.53 -6.61
C ILE A 78 -1.40 -3.79 -7.74
N LYS A 79 -1.31 -2.89 -8.73
CA LYS A 79 -0.34 -3.00 -9.83
C LYS A 79 1.12 -3.00 -9.33
N VAL A 80 1.43 -2.19 -8.32
CA VAL A 80 2.76 -2.16 -7.68
C VAL A 80 3.01 -3.47 -6.93
N LEU A 81 2.05 -3.93 -6.12
CA LEU A 81 2.15 -5.18 -5.37
C LEU A 81 2.29 -6.42 -6.26
N ASN A 82 1.65 -6.43 -7.43
CA ASN A 82 1.65 -7.57 -8.35
C ASN A 82 2.89 -7.66 -9.24
N ASP A 83 3.62 -6.55 -9.47
CA ASP A 83 4.83 -6.54 -10.30
C ASP A 83 6.03 -5.83 -9.64
N PRO A 84 6.48 -6.29 -8.47
CA PRO A 84 7.49 -5.60 -7.66
C PRO A 84 8.81 -5.30 -8.38
N LEU A 85 9.21 -6.17 -9.32
CA LEU A 85 10.45 -6.02 -10.07
C LEU A 85 10.40 -4.80 -11.00
N ARG A 86 9.23 -4.51 -11.59
CA ARG A 86 9.03 -3.35 -12.46
C ARG A 86 9.04 -2.02 -11.71
N TYR A 87 8.77 -2.04 -10.40
CA TYR A 87 8.62 -0.87 -9.55
C TYR A 87 9.80 -0.64 -8.61
N GLY A 88 11.02 -0.89 -9.10
CA GLY A 88 12.25 -0.59 -8.36
C GLY A 88 12.57 -1.57 -7.23
N SER A 89 11.94 -2.74 -7.19
CA SER A 89 12.17 -3.75 -6.16
C SER A 89 11.89 -3.28 -4.72
N PHE A 90 10.78 -2.55 -4.49
CA PHE A 90 10.39 -2.05 -3.17
C PHE A 90 10.35 -3.13 -2.08
N GLN A 91 10.15 -4.40 -2.45
CA GLN A 91 10.20 -5.55 -1.55
C GLN A 91 11.54 -5.73 -0.83
N LYS A 92 12.63 -5.15 -1.34
CA LYS A 92 13.93 -5.15 -0.66
C LYS A 92 13.97 -4.22 0.56
N ASN A 93 13.05 -3.26 0.63
CA ASN A 93 12.94 -2.33 1.75
C ASN A 93 11.72 -2.70 2.61
N PRO A 94 11.92 -3.28 3.80
CA PRO A 94 10.82 -3.78 4.63
C PRO A 94 9.88 -2.66 5.11
N ARG A 95 10.42 -1.48 5.42
CA ARG A 95 9.61 -0.33 5.86
C ARG A 95 8.69 0.16 4.75
N LEU A 96 9.24 0.33 3.55
CA LEU A 96 8.47 0.73 2.37
C LEU A 96 7.39 -0.31 2.02
N ARG A 97 7.78 -1.59 2.00
CA ARG A 97 6.85 -2.69 1.76
C ARG A 97 5.71 -2.69 2.77
N LYS A 98 6.01 -2.58 4.07
CA LYS A 98 5.01 -2.54 5.14
C LYS A 98 4.05 -1.37 4.95
N ALA A 99 4.55 -0.18 4.64
CA ALA A 99 3.71 0.99 4.42
C ALA A 99 2.76 0.82 3.22
N ILE A 100 3.24 0.25 2.11
CA ILE A 100 2.40 -0.01 0.92
C ILE A 100 1.31 -1.06 1.23
N LEU A 101 1.67 -2.15 1.91
CA LEU A 101 0.72 -3.19 2.30
C LEU A 101 -0.31 -2.67 3.29
N TYR A 102 0.13 -1.93 4.31
CA TYR A 102 -0.76 -1.32 5.29
C TYR A 102 -1.73 -0.34 4.65
N PHE A 103 -1.28 0.45 3.66
CA PHE A 103 -2.18 1.29 2.88
C PHE A 103 -3.20 0.46 2.08
N ALA A 104 -2.73 -0.57 1.38
CA ALA A 104 -3.59 -1.42 0.56
C ALA A 104 -4.69 -2.10 1.39
N ILE A 105 -4.37 -2.60 2.58
CA ILE A 105 -5.34 -3.29 3.44
C ILE A 105 -6.39 -2.33 3.95
N ASN A 106 -5.99 -1.17 4.47
CA ASN A 106 -6.96 -0.25 5.05
C ASN A 106 -7.85 0.46 4.02
N ASN A 107 -7.42 0.56 2.75
CA ASN A 107 -8.12 1.39 1.76
C ASN A 107 -8.54 0.65 0.49
N CYS A 108 -8.05 -0.57 0.26
CA CYS A 108 -8.23 -1.32 -1.00
C CYS A 108 -8.71 -2.76 -0.76
N GLN A 109 -9.19 -3.08 0.44
CA GLN A 109 -9.56 -4.44 0.82
C GLN A 109 -10.59 -5.03 -0.14
N GLU A 110 -11.64 -4.28 -0.51
CA GLU A 110 -12.69 -4.76 -1.43
C GLU A 110 -12.16 -5.18 -2.81
N GLU A 111 -11.11 -4.52 -3.30
CA GLU A 111 -10.46 -4.87 -4.57
C GLU A 111 -9.38 -5.94 -4.40
N MET A 112 -8.87 -6.12 -3.18
CA MET A 112 -7.90 -7.15 -2.84
C MET A 112 -8.54 -8.49 -2.49
N ASP A 113 -9.73 -8.53 -1.90
CA ASP A 113 -10.44 -9.76 -1.48
C ASP A 113 -10.81 -10.66 -2.68
N LYS A 114 -10.69 -10.15 -3.91
CA LYS A 114 -10.79 -10.97 -5.13
C LYS A 114 -9.51 -11.73 -5.47
N ASP A 115 -8.37 -11.40 -4.87
CA ASP A 115 -7.04 -11.83 -5.33
C ASP A 115 -5.95 -12.09 -4.26
N PHE A 116 -6.16 -11.63 -3.02
CA PHE A 116 -5.21 -11.68 -1.90
C PHE A 116 -5.69 -12.64 -0.79
N ASP A 117 -4.78 -13.49 -0.34
CA ASP A 117 -5.04 -14.52 0.68
C ASP A 117 -4.62 -13.96 2.05
N GLU A 118 -5.51 -14.00 3.04
CA GLU A 118 -5.28 -13.45 4.39
C GLU A 118 -4.08 -14.13 5.09
N ASP A 119 -3.81 -15.39 4.73
CA ASP A 119 -2.62 -16.14 5.18
C ASP A 119 -1.30 -15.58 4.63
N ASP A 120 -1.30 -15.00 3.43
CA ASP A 120 -0.12 -14.31 2.88
C ASP A 120 0.17 -13.02 3.67
N TYR A 121 -0.84 -12.40 4.29
CA TYR A 121 -0.68 -11.19 5.11
C TYR A 121 -0.08 -11.48 6.50
N ASN A 122 -0.64 -12.46 7.22
CA ASN A 122 -0.16 -12.83 8.56
C ASN A 122 1.30 -13.33 8.53
N ASN A 123 1.69 -14.04 7.47
CA ASN A 123 3.08 -14.44 7.26
C ASN A 123 4.02 -13.24 7.04
N LEU A 124 3.53 -12.13 6.48
CA LEU A 124 4.34 -10.92 6.22
C LEU A 124 4.51 -10.00 7.43
N LEU A 125 3.55 -10.02 8.35
CA LEU A 125 3.66 -9.34 9.64
C LEU A 125 4.57 -10.11 10.61
N ASN A 126 4.39 -11.43 10.71
CA ASN A 126 5.09 -12.27 11.68
C ASN A 126 6.60 -12.46 11.38
N GLU A 127 7.02 -12.34 10.12
CA GLU A 127 8.45 -12.31 9.77
C GLU A 127 9.20 -11.07 10.28
N HIS A 128 8.49 -10.03 10.73
CA HIS A 128 9.10 -8.78 11.19
C HIS A 128 9.19 -8.67 12.72
N GLU A 129 8.20 -9.19 13.46
CA GLU A 129 8.29 -9.32 14.93
C GLU A 129 9.40 -10.28 15.35
N SER A 130 9.62 -11.36 14.60
CA SER A 130 10.73 -12.29 14.86
C SER A 130 12.12 -11.79 14.42
N SER A 131 12.24 -10.59 13.82
CA SER A 131 13.53 -10.07 13.33
C SER A 131 14.35 -9.31 14.39
N GLU A 132 13.79 -9.08 15.58
CA GLU A 132 14.55 -8.66 16.77
C GLU A 132 15.09 -9.86 17.58
N GLU A 133 14.66 -11.10 17.30
CA GLU A 133 15.21 -12.29 17.95
C GLU A 133 16.18 -13.08 17.05
N ARG A 134 17.32 -13.40 17.66
CA ARG A 134 18.52 -13.95 17.04
C ARG A 134 18.33 -15.35 16.45
N SER A 135 19.21 -15.64 15.50
CA SER A 135 19.78 -16.96 15.21
C SER A 135 18.83 -18.08 14.78
N ASN A 136 18.51 -18.14 13.49
CA ASN A 136 18.64 -19.43 12.81
C ASN A 136 19.00 -19.26 11.32
N LYS A 137 20.14 -19.86 10.96
CA LYS A 137 20.91 -19.59 9.74
C LYS A 137 20.46 -20.52 8.60
N MET A 138 19.16 -20.71 8.41
CA MET A 138 18.68 -21.17 7.12
C MET A 138 18.77 -19.95 6.19
N SER A 139 19.71 -20.00 5.23
CA SER A 139 20.07 -18.89 4.35
C SER A 139 18.80 -18.15 3.91
N ARG A 140 18.59 -16.93 4.43
CA ARG A 140 17.41 -16.09 4.13
C ARG A 140 17.12 -16.07 2.62
N LYS A 141 18.18 -16.13 1.81
CA LYS A 141 18.17 -16.20 0.35
C LYS A 141 17.36 -17.39 -0.20
N ASP A 142 17.46 -18.57 0.41
CA ASP A 142 16.78 -19.79 -0.07
C ASP A 142 15.31 -19.85 0.33
N LYS A 143 14.96 -19.32 1.51
CA LYS A 143 13.55 -19.15 1.91
C LYS A 143 12.85 -18.15 0.98
N TRP A 144 13.52 -17.02 0.69
CA TRP A 144 13.01 -16.02 -0.25
C TRP A 144 12.92 -16.55 -1.69
N ARG A 145 13.85 -17.40 -2.13
CA ARG A 145 13.80 -18.04 -3.46
C ARG A 145 12.54 -18.90 -3.62
N LYS A 146 12.18 -19.68 -2.59
CA LYS A 146 10.95 -20.49 -2.58
C LYS A 146 9.68 -19.65 -2.59
N ILE A 147 9.66 -18.56 -1.82
CA ILE A 147 8.52 -17.62 -1.79
C ILE A 147 8.35 -16.95 -3.17
N GLN A 148 9.43 -16.44 -3.77
CA GLN A 148 9.41 -15.84 -5.11
C GLN A 148 9.00 -16.85 -6.20
N GLU A 149 9.42 -18.11 -6.11
CA GLU A 149 8.98 -19.16 -7.03
C GLU A 149 7.48 -19.48 -6.88
N LYS A 150 6.96 -19.49 -5.65
CA LYS A 150 5.52 -19.67 -5.38
C LYS A 150 4.71 -18.53 -5.99
N TYR A 151 5.16 -17.28 -5.82
CA TYR A 151 4.55 -16.10 -6.48
C TYR A 151 4.64 -16.16 -8.01
N LYS A 152 5.81 -16.51 -8.57
CA LYS A 152 5.99 -16.65 -10.03
C LYS A 152 5.08 -17.73 -10.63
N LYS A 153 4.90 -18.87 -9.94
CA LYS A 153 3.99 -19.94 -10.37
C LYS A 153 2.52 -19.50 -10.31
N LYS A 154 2.10 -18.84 -9.22
CA LYS A 154 0.73 -18.30 -9.07
C LYS A 154 0.44 -17.24 -10.14
N TYR A 155 1.41 -16.36 -10.44
CA TYR A 155 1.32 -15.34 -11.50
C TYR A 155 1.24 -15.95 -12.91
N LYS A 156 2.06 -16.95 -13.25
CA LYS A 156 1.98 -17.64 -14.56
C LYS A 156 0.61 -18.27 -14.78
N LYS A 157 0.02 -18.87 -13.74
CA LYS A 157 -1.31 -19.46 -13.80
C LYS A 157 -2.38 -18.38 -14.03
N ARG A 158 -2.30 -17.25 -13.31
CA ARG A 158 -3.25 -16.11 -13.42
C ARG A 158 -3.14 -15.32 -14.74
N LYS A 159 -1.93 -15.14 -15.29
CA LYS A 159 -1.71 -14.50 -16.60
C LYS A 159 -2.34 -15.31 -17.74
N TYR A 160 -2.38 -16.64 -17.61
CA TYR A 160 -3.08 -17.51 -18.56
C TYR A 160 -4.60 -17.30 -18.47
N THR A 161 -5.16 -17.26 -17.26
CA THR A 161 -6.60 -17.08 -17.03
C THR A 161 -7.15 -15.74 -17.53
N TYR A 162 -6.37 -14.66 -17.39
CA TYR A 162 -6.76 -13.33 -17.88
C TYR A 162 -6.68 -13.22 -19.42
N LYS A 163 -5.71 -13.90 -20.04
CA LYS A 163 -5.58 -13.97 -21.51
C LYS A 163 -6.69 -14.80 -22.16
N THR A 164 -7.22 -15.81 -21.48
CA THR A 164 -8.38 -16.58 -21.96
C THR A 164 -9.68 -15.79 -21.82
N LYS A 165 -9.94 -15.14 -20.67
CA LYS A 165 -11.16 -14.32 -20.51
C LYS A 165 -11.31 -13.22 -21.56
N ILE A 166 -10.23 -12.53 -21.92
CA ILE A 166 -10.26 -11.48 -22.97
C ILE A 166 -10.53 -12.06 -24.37
N LYS A 167 -10.21 -13.34 -24.62
CA LYS A 167 -10.48 -14.00 -25.90
C LYS A 167 -11.91 -14.53 -26.03
N ASP A 168 -12.63 -14.66 -24.92
CA ASP A 168 -14.01 -15.14 -24.91
C ASP A 168 -15.03 -13.97 -24.91
N GLU A 169 -14.55 -12.73 -24.76
CA GLU A 169 -15.34 -11.49 -24.79
C GLU A 169 -15.23 -10.71 -26.13
N PHE A 170 -14.57 -11.29 -27.15
CA PHE A 170 -14.47 -10.78 -28.53
C PHE A 170 -14.66 -11.93 -29.52
#